data_AF-A0A1B6KT99-F1
#
_entry.id   AF-A0A1B6KT99-F1
#
_cell.length_a   1.000
_cell.length_b   1.000
_cell.length_c   1.000
_cell.angle_alpha   90.00
_cell.angle_beta   90.00
_cell.angle_gamma   90.00
#
_symmetry.space_group_name_H-M   'P 1'
#
loop_
_entity.id
_entity.type
_entity.pdbx_description
1 polymer ?
#
loop_
_entity_poly.entity_id
_entity_poly.type
_entity_poly.pdbx_seq_one_letter_code
_entity_poly.pdbx_strand_id
1 'polypeptide(L)'
;MAVVGPSRHSRLSVSMSVMPGAGAAGHQQAILAAAQPFYHPQHAHQPAAAPAHTQDVQPDRPIGYGAFGVVWAVTDPRDGRRVALKKLPNVFQSLVSSKRVFRELKMLCFFKHENVLSALDILQPPHIDFFQEIYVITELLQSDLHKIIVSPQYLSPDHIKVFLYQIMRGLKYLHSARILHRDIKPGNLLVNSNCILK
;
A
#
# COMPACT_ATOMS: atom_id res chain seq x y z
N MET A 1 -30.30 -17.81 -55.97
CA MET A 1 -30.46 -16.84 -57.08
C MET A 1 -31.58 -15.88 -56.68
N ALA A 2 -31.29 -14.56 -56.67
CA ALA A 2 -32.17 -13.38 -56.46
C ALA A 2 -32.98 -13.28 -55.13
N VAL A 3 -32.64 -12.41 -54.14
CA VAL A 3 -32.62 -10.92 -54.02
C VAL A 3 -33.97 -10.36 -53.51
N VAL A 4 -33.87 -9.34 -52.62
CA VAL A 4 -34.75 -8.16 -52.43
C VAL A 4 -35.25 -7.97 -50.97
N GLY A 5 -34.65 -7.00 -50.23
CA GLY A 5 -35.30 -6.25 -49.12
C GLY A 5 -36.12 -5.07 -49.68
N PRO A 6 -36.43 -3.95 -48.97
CA PRO A 6 -36.17 -3.54 -47.58
C PRO A 6 -37.45 -3.05 -46.86
N SER A 7 -37.34 -2.52 -45.62
CA SER A 7 -38.41 -1.71 -45.01
C SER A 7 -37.84 -0.59 -44.15
N ARG A 8 -38.42 0.61 -44.32
CA ARG A 8 -38.09 1.90 -43.68
C ARG A 8 -39.16 2.25 -42.62
N HIS A 9 -38.81 3.28 -41.82
CA HIS A 9 -39.64 4.12 -40.93
C HIS A 9 -39.84 3.56 -39.51
N SER A 10 -39.75 4.31 -38.40
CA SER A 10 -39.58 5.76 -38.15
C SER A 10 -39.22 5.98 -36.66
N ARG A 11 -38.64 7.14 -36.33
CA ARG A 11 -38.40 7.62 -34.95
C ARG A 11 -39.71 7.97 -34.25
N LEU A 12 -39.81 7.68 -32.96
CA LEU A 12 -40.55 8.51 -31.99
C LEU A 12 -39.73 8.64 -30.71
N SER A 13 -39.54 9.90 -30.31
CA SER A 13 -38.95 10.35 -29.06
C SER A 13 -40.00 10.38 -27.95
N VAL A 14 -39.65 9.91 -26.75
CA VAL A 14 -40.31 10.34 -25.51
C VAL A 14 -39.21 10.66 -24.49
N SER A 15 -39.17 11.93 -24.13
CA SER A 15 -38.41 12.48 -23.00
C SER A 15 -39.20 12.23 -21.72
N MET A 16 -38.55 11.88 -20.60
CA MET A 16 -38.87 12.43 -19.27
C MET A 16 -37.81 12.08 -18.23
N SER A 17 -37.44 13.13 -17.49
CA SER A 17 -37.03 13.17 -16.08
C SER A 17 -35.60 12.78 -15.68
N VAL A 18 -35.13 13.56 -14.72
CA VAL A 18 -33.75 13.81 -14.32
C VAL A 18 -33.57 13.40 -12.84
N MET A 19 -32.35 12.97 -12.49
CA MET A 19 -31.70 12.89 -11.16
C MET A 19 -31.89 11.61 -10.31
N PRO A 20 -30.97 11.27 -9.37
CA PRO A 20 -29.55 11.66 -9.23
C PRO A 20 -28.57 10.49 -8.94
N GLY A 21 -27.27 10.74 -9.15
CA GLY A 21 -26.15 10.30 -8.31
C GLY A 21 -26.05 8.83 -7.88
N ALA A 22 -25.37 8.00 -8.67
CA ALA A 22 -24.77 6.76 -8.19
C ALA A 22 -23.36 7.05 -7.65
N GLY A 23 -23.29 7.27 -6.34
CA GLY A 23 -22.12 7.70 -5.61
C GLY A 23 -21.01 6.65 -5.48
N ALA A 24 -19.84 7.18 -5.14
CA ALA A 24 -18.54 6.55 -4.93
C ALA A 24 -18.46 5.52 -3.77
N ALA A 25 -19.56 4.84 -3.44
CA ALA A 25 -19.66 3.95 -2.26
C ALA A 25 -19.16 2.51 -2.51
N GLY A 26 -18.93 2.09 -3.76
CA GLY A 26 -18.63 0.69 -4.08
C GLY A 26 -17.17 0.23 -3.84
N HIS A 27 -16.22 1.15 -3.61
CA HIS A 27 -14.80 0.81 -3.59
C HIS A 27 -14.15 0.86 -2.19
N GLN A 28 -14.88 1.29 -1.17
CA GLN A 28 -14.37 1.43 0.20
C GLN A 28 -14.40 0.10 0.99
N GLN A 29 -15.19 -0.89 0.56
CA GLN A 29 -15.45 -2.12 1.31
C GLN A 29 -14.63 -3.34 0.87
N ALA A 30 -13.96 -3.29 -0.28
CA ALA A 30 -13.26 -4.46 -0.84
C ALA A 30 -12.00 -4.89 -0.05
N ILE A 31 -11.42 -3.99 0.75
CA ILE A 31 -10.12 -4.22 1.42
C ILE A 31 -10.29 -4.44 2.92
N LEU A 32 -11.31 -3.82 3.53
CA LEU A 32 -11.83 -4.24 4.82
C LEU A 32 -12.32 -5.70 4.76
N ALA A 33 -13.04 -6.11 3.70
CA ALA A 33 -13.42 -7.50 3.51
C ALA A 33 -12.22 -8.46 3.31
N ALA A 34 -11.13 -7.99 2.70
CA ALA A 34 -9.90 -8.77 2.57
C ALA A 34 -9.16 -8.89 3.90
N ALA A 35 -9.11 -7.85 4.73
CA ALA A 35 -8.40 -7.86 6.02
C ALA A 35 -9.20 -8.54 7.16
N GLN A 36 -10.53 -8.56 7.10
CA GLN A 36 -11.43 -9.11 8.13
C GLN A 36 -11.23 -10.60 8.46
N PRO A 37 -11.08 -11.55 7.50
CA PRO A 37 -10.85 -12.96 7.84
C PRO A 37 -9.47 -13.25 8.45
N PHE A 38 -8.53 -12.29 8.39
CA PHE A 38 -7.19 -12.41 8.98
C PHE A 38 -7.12 -12.09 10.48
N TYR A 39 -8.21 -11.61 11.06
CA TYR A 39 -8.31 -11.31 12.49
C TYR A 39 -9.19 -12.34 13.19
N HIS A 40 -8.55 -13.38 13.74
CA HIS A 40 -9.20 -14.28 14.70
C HIS A 40 -8.83 -13.83 16.13
N PRO A 41 -9.79 -13.46 16.99
CA PRO A 41 -9.51 -13.06 18.36
C PRO A 41 -9.38 -14.32 19.23
N GLN A 42 -8.21 -14.95 19.26
CA GLN A 42 -8.00 -16.13 20.14
C GLN A 42 -7.08 -15.91 21.34
N HIS A 43 -6.54 -14.72 21.56
CA HIS A 43 -5.93 -14.36 22.85
C HIS A 43 -6.25 -12.93 23.26
N ALA A 44 -7.54 -12.58 23.36
CA ALA A 44 -7.97 -11.38 24.05
C ALA A 44 -8.15 -11.71 25.54
N HIS A 45 -7.11 -11.49 26.34
CA HIS A 45 -7.33 -11.23 27.76
C HIS A 45 -8.02 -9.86 27.82
N GLN A 46 -9.33 -9.84 28.09
CA GLN A 46 -10.12 -8.62 28.18
C GLN A 46 -9.57 -7.72 29.29
N PRO A 47 -9.10 -6.48 29.02
CA PRO A 47 -9.19 -5.45 30.02
C PRO A 47 -10.61 -4.90 30.01
N ALA A 48 -11.12 -4.63 31.20
CA ALA A 48 -12.43 -4.04 31.43
C ALA A 48 -12.62 -2.73 30.63
N ALA A 49 -13.87 -2.51 30.20
CA ALA A 49 -14.33 -1.39 29.40
C ALA A 49 -13.74 -0.03 29.84
N ALA A 50 -12.90 0.56 28.99
CA ALA A 50 -12.59 1.98 29.02
C ALA A 50 -13.55 2.73 28.07
N PRO A 51 -13.96 3.97 28.39
CA PRO A 51 -15.03 4.67 27.69
C PRO A 51 -14.64 4.93 26.24
N ALA A 52 -15.62 4.87 25.35
CA ALA A 52 -15.49 5.13 23.93
C ALA A 52 -14.98 6.56 23.67
N HIS A 53 -13.67 6.73 23.62
CA HIS A 53 -13.08 7.81 22.85
C HIS A 53 -13.27 7.41 21.38
N THR A 54 -14.21 8.07 20.72
CA THR A 54 -14.26 8.18 19.26
C THR A 54 -12.95 8.82 18.81
N GLN A 55 -11.89 8.01 18.70
CA GLN A 55 -10.72 8.38 17.91
C GLN A 55 -11.24 8.61 16.50
N ASP A 56 -10.97 9.78 15.93
CA ASP A 56 -11.23 10.08 14.51
C ASP A 56 -10.53 9.01 13.66
N VAL A 57 -11.26 7.95 13.31
CA VAL A 57 -10.75 6.87 12.48
C VAL A 57 -10.61 7.42 11.06
N GLN A 58 -9.41 7.88 10.73
CA GLN A 58 -9.11 8.34 9.38
C GLN A 58 -9.36 7.18 8.39
N PRO A 59 -10.07 7.41 7.27
CA PRO A 59 -10.43 6.33 6.36
C PRO A 59 -9.19 5.70 5.70
N ASP A 60 -9.30 4.42 5.40
CA ASP A 60 -8.30 3.69 4.63
C ASP A 60 -8.19 4.29 3.23
N ARG A 61 -6.97 4.47 2.74
CA ARG A 61 -6.72 5.06 1.42
C ARG A 61 -5.50 4.48 0.73
N PRO A 62 -5.50 4.36 -0.61
CA PRO A 62 -4.30 4.01 -1.35
C PRO A 62 -3.28 5.15 -1.27
N ILE A 63 -2.01 4.81 -1.05
CA ILE A 63 -0.90 5.78 -0.92
C ILE A 63 0.20 5.58 -1.96
N GLY A 64 0.26 4.43 -2.61
CA GLY A 64 1.27 4.15 -3.63
C GLY A 64 0.90 2.98 -4.53
N TYR A 65 1.38 3.05 -5.76
CA TYR A 65 1.30 1.99 -6.75
C TYR A 65 2.75 1.61 -7.10
N GLY A 66 3.11 0.36 -6.89
CA GLY A 66 4.44 -0.16 -7.19
C GLY A 66 4.38 -1.35 -8.13
N ALA A 67 5.57 -1.87 -8.48
CA ALA A 67 5.73 -3.03 -9.36
C ALA A 67 4.99 -4.31 -8.88
N PHE A 68 4.55 -4.34 -7.62
CA PHE A 68 3.88 -5.47 -7.00
C PHE A 68 2.50 -5.12 -6.43
N GLY A 69 1.88 -4.02 -6.86
CA GLY A 69 0.51 -3.69 -6.48
C GLY A 69 0.38 -2.40 -5.69
N VAL A 70 -0.68 -2.32 -4.88
CA VAL A 70 -1.12 -1.11 -4.17
C VAL A 70 -0.70 -1.17 -2.71
N VAL A 71 -0.20 -0.05 -2.20
CA VAL A 71 0.05 0.17 -0.78
C VAL A 71 -1.08 1.02 -0.21
N TRP A 72 -1.62 0.60 0.92
CA TRP A 72 -2.73 1.25 1.61
C TRP A 72 -2.26 1.82 2.94
N ALA A 73 -2.69 3.03 3.28
CA ALA A 73 -2.63 3.52 4.65
C ALA A 73 -3.88 3.03 5.37
N VAL A 74 -3.70 2.21 6.41
CA VAL A 74 -4.79 1.58 7.16
C VAL A 74 -4.58 1.75 8.66
N THR A 75 -5.63 1.53 9.45
CA THR A 75 -5.56 1.43 10.91
C THR A 75 -5.46 -0.04 11.31
N ASP A 76 -4.39 -0.41 12.02
CA ASP A 76 -4.23 -1.76 12.58
C ASP A 76 -5.23 -1.95 13.73
N PRO A 77 -6.17 -2.91 13.66
CA PRO A 77 -7.17 -3.11 14.70
C PRO A 77 -6.60 -3.70 16.00
N ARG A 78 -5.34 -4.19 16.02
CA ARG A 78 -4.71 -4.76 17.21
C ARG A 78 -4.36 -3.71 18.25
N ASP A 79 -3.87 -2.56 17.79
CA ASP A 79 -3.35 -1.49 18.63
C ASP A 79 -3.80 -0.08 18.21
N GLY A 80 -4.60 0.04 17.15
CA GLY A 80 -5.10 1.31 16.62
C GLY A 80 -4.07 2.11 15.83
N ARG A 81 -2.87 1.58 15.55
CA ARG A 81 -1.80 2.34 14.88
C ARG A 81 -2.04 2.46 13.38
N ARG A 82 -1.68 3.62 12.83
CA ARG A 82 -1.65 3.83 11.37
C ARG A 82 -0.43 3.14 10.76
N VAL A 83 -0.66 2.26 9.80
CA VAL A 83 0.38 1.47 9.14
C VAL A 83 0.21 1.49 7.62
N ALA A 84 1.27 1.09 6.91
CA ALA A 84 1.20 0.84 5.47
C ALA A 84 1.02 -0.66 5.22
N LEU A 85 -0.05 -1.03 4.53
CA LEU A 85 -0.36 -2.40 4.12
C LEU A 85 -0.06 -2.56 2.64
N LYS A 86 0.98 -3.35 2.33
CA LYS A 86 1.36 -3.68 0.96
C LYS A 86 0.79 -5.04 0.58
N LYS A 87 -0.07 -5.06 -0.44
CA LYS A 87 -0.55 -6.31 -1.07
C LYS A 87 0.39 -6.72 -2.18
N LEU A 88 0.86 -7.98 -2.15
CA LEU A 88 1.64 -8.63 -3.20
C LEU A 88 0.75 -9.70 -3.85
N PRO A 89 0.09 -9.43 -4.99
CA PRO A 89 -0.78 -10.39 -5.65
C PRO A 89 0.01 -11.36 -6.53
N ASN A 90 -0.61 -12.49 -6.86
CA ASN A 90 -0.12 -13.46 -7.85
C ASN A 90 1.32 -13.94 -7.59
N VAL A 91 1.68 -14.16 -6.32
CA VAL A 91 3.06 -14.45 -5.90
C VAL A 91 3.59 -15.77 -6.48
N PHE A 92 2.72 -16.67 -6.94
CA PHE A 92 3.05 -17.97 -7.54
C PHE A 92 2.82 -18.05 -9.05
N GLN A 93 2.53 -16.93 -9.73
CA GLN A 93 2.24 -16.93 -11.18
C GLN A 93 3.41 -17.43 -12.04
N SER A 94 4.66 -17.18 -11.61
CA SER A 94 5.85 -17.72 -12.26
C SER A 94 7.00 -17.81 -11.28
N LEU A 95 7.91 -18.77 -11.52
CA LEU A 95 9.10 -18.96 -10.68
C LEU A 95 9.96 -17.69 -10.57
N VAL A 96 10.04 -16.89 -11.63
CA VAL A 96 10.79 -15.63 -11.63
C VAL A 96 10.12 -14.59 -10.72
N SER A 97 8.79 -14.46 -10.79
CA SER A 97 8.04 -13.57 -9.91
C SER A 97 8.14 -14.01 -8.45
N SER A 98 7.95 -15.31 -8.18
CA SER A 98 8.05 -15.89 -6.84
C SER A 98 9.42 -15.66 -6.21
N LYS A 99 10.51 -15.88 -6.97
CA LYS A 99 11.88 -15.58 -6.50
C LYS A 99 12.07 -14.09 -6.19
N ARG A 100 11.44 -13.20 -6.98
CA ARG A 100 11.52 -11.76 -6.77
C ARG A 100 10.80 -11.34 -5.48
N VAL A 101 9.56 -11.82 -5.29
CA VAL A 101 8.75 -11.60 -4.08
C VAL A 101 9.46 -12.15 -2.85
N PHE A 102 9.95 -13.40 -2.91
CA PHE A 102 10.68 -14.02 -1.80
C PHE A 102 11.92 -13.23 -1.40
N ARG A 103 12.71 -12.77 -2.38
CA ARG A 103 13.90 -11.95 -2.10
C ARG A 103 13.51 -10.64 -1.42
N GLU A 104 12.45 -9.98 -1.88
CA GLU A 104 11.96 -8.75 -1.27
C GLU A 104 11.50 -8.95 0.17
N LEU A 105 10.67 -9.97 0.43
CA LEU A 105 10.23 -10.32 1.78
C LEU A 105 11.40 -10.65 2.70
N LYS A 106 12.33 -11.48 2.22
CA LYS A 106 13.53 -11.86 2.99
C LYS A 106 14.36 -10.63 3.36
N MET A 107 14.55 -9.68 2.44
CA MET A 107 15.27 -8.44 2.70
C MET A 107 14.52 -7.55 3.71
N LEU A 108 13.23 -7.32 3.50
CA LEU A 108 12.38 -6.50 4.40
C LEU A 108 12.34 -7.05 5.83
N CYS A 109 12.33 -8.37 6.00
CA CYS A 109 12.34 -9.00 7.34
C CYS A 109 13.74 -9.00 7.98
N PHE A 110 14.80 -8.95 7.17
CA PHE A 110 16.18 -9.02 7.65
C PHE A 110 16.71 -7.66 8.12
N PHE A 111 16.34 -6.59 7.43
CA PHE A 111 16.88 -5.27 7.71
C PHE A 111 16.40 -4.71 9.05
N LYS A 112 17.36 -4.18 9.82
CA LYS A 112 17.15 -3.50 11.09
C LYS A 112 17.99 -2.23 11.11
N HIS A 113 17.45 -1.17 10.51
CA HIS A 113 18.13 0.12 10.42
C HIS A 113 17.11 1.26 10.28
N GLU A 114 17.39 2.41 10.89
CA GLU A 114 16.44 3.54 10.88
C GLU A 114 16.24 4.15 9.48
N ASN A 115 17.22 4.03 8.59
CA ASN A 115 17.17 4.53 7.20
C ASN A 115 17.09 3.41 6.15
N VAL A 116 16.53 2.25 6.53
CA VAL A 116 16.15 1.20 5.59
C VAL A 116 14.78 0.68 6.02
N LEU A 117 13.82 0.64 5.10
CA LEU A 117 12.49 0.12 5.40
C LEU A 117 12.56 -1.36 5.85
N SER A 118 11.81 -1.68 6.90
CA SER A 118 11.67 -3.04 7.42
C SER A 118 10.20 -3.42 7.56
N ALA A 119 9.93 -4.72 7.49
CA ALA A 119 8.60 -5.24 7.78
C ALA A 119 8.35 -5.14 9.29
N LEU A 120 7.18 -4.61 9.66
CA LEU A 120 6.65 -4.73 11.02
C LEU A 120 6.02 -6.12 11.21
N ASP A 121 5.31 -6.60 10.19
CA ASP A 121 4.62 -7.88 10.21
C ASP A 121 4.31 -8.39 8.79
N ILE A 122 4.02 -9.69 8.68
CA ILE A 122 3.46 -10.32 7.47
C ILE A 122 2.19 -11.05 7.90
N LEU A 123 1.06 -10.69 7.30
CA LEU A 123 -0.20 -11.34 7.64
C LEU A 123 -0.19 -12.79 7.15
N GLN A 124 -0.56 -13.70 8.05
CA GLN A 124 -0.68 -15.11 7.74
C GLN A 124 -1.86 -15.34 6.77
N PRO A 125 -1.67 -16.01 5.62
CA PRO A 125 -2.77 -16.38 4.73
C PRO A 125 -3.79 -17.28 5.46
N PRO A 126 -5.10 -17.28 5.11
CA PRO A 126 -6.09 -18.10 5.82
C PRO A 126 -5.86 -19.60 5.55
N HIS A 127 -5.33 -19.90 4.36
CA HIS A 127 -4.93 -21.24 3.94
C HIS A 127 -3.49 -21.21 3.44
N ILE A 128 -2.57 -21.78 4.22
CA ILE A 128 -1.13 -21.76 3.93
C ILE A 128 -0.76 -22.54 2.66
N ASP A 129 -1.61 -23.50 2.26
CA ASP A 129 -1.35 -24.37 1.11
C ASP A 129 -1.82 -23.76 -0.22
N PHE A 130 -2.71 -22.76 -0.21
CA PHE A 130 -3.42 -22.30 -1.41
C PHE A 130 -3.47 -20.78 -1.59
N PHE A 131 -2.68 -20.02 -0.84
CA PHE A 131 -2.67 -18.57 -0.99
C PHE A 131 -2.07 -18.13 -2.33
N GLN A 132 -2.57 -17.01 -2.86
CA GLN A 132 -2.05 -16.41 -4.09
C GLN A 132 -1.47 -15.01 -3.84
N GLU A 133 -1.61 -14.51 -2.62
CA GLU A 133 -1.26 -13.15 -2.25
C GLU A 133 -0.66 -13.11 -0.85
N ILE A 134 0.26 -12.16 -0.65
CA ILE A 134 0.92 -11.90 0.63
C ILE A 134 0.67 -10.45 1.00
N TYR A 135 0.42 -10.21 2.29
CA TYR A 135 0.21 -8.88 2.83
C TYR A 135 1.32 -8.55 3.82
N VAL A 136 2.02 -7.44 3.58
CA VAL A 136 3.14 -6.98 4.41
C VAL A 136 2.76 -5.68 5.08
N ILE A 137 2.97 -5.59 6.38
CA ILE A 137 2.78 -4.39 7.18
C ILE A 137 4.13 -3.71 7.36
N THR A 138 4.21 -2.43 7.05
CA THR A 138 5.36 -1.57 7.35
C THR A 138 4.90 -0.33 8.10
N GLU A 139 5.86 0.45 8.59
CA GLU A 139 5.56 1.79 9.05
C GLU A 139 4.93 2.63 7.93
N LEU A 140 4.03 3.53 8.31
CA LEU A 140 3.40 4.46 7.39
C LEU A 140 4.29 5.69 7.20
N LEU A 141 4.79 5.88 5.98
CA LEU A 141 5.53 7.07 5.57
C LEU A 141 4.65 7.94 4.68
N GLN A 142 4.63 9.25 4.94
CA GLN A 142 3.67 10.19 4.37
C GLN A 142 3.91 10.44 2.88
N SER A 143 5.16 10.36 2.42
CA SER A 143 5.54 10.67 1.06
C SER A 143 6.78 9.89 0.61
N ASP A 144 7.22 10.17 -0.60
CA ASP A 144 8.51 9.77 -1.16
C ASP A 144 9.26 11.01 -1.64
N LEU A 145 10.58 10.89 -1.78
CA LEU A 145 11.43 12.02 -2.12
C LEU A 145 11.12 12.56 -3.53
N HIS A 146 10.61 11.71 -4.44
CA HIS A 146 10.16 12.17 -5.76
C HIS A 146 9.04 13.20 -5.64
N LYS A 147 7.97 12.86 -4.90
CA LYS A 147 6.84 13.77 -4.66
C LYS A 147 7.26 15.07 -3.98
N ILE A 148 8.21 15.02 -3.04
CA ILE A 148 8.73 16.22 -2.37
C ILE A 148 9.47 17.10 -3.38
N ILE A 149 10.37 16.54 -4.18
CA ILE A 149 11.17 17.27 -5.18
C ILE A 149 10.30 17.96 -6.23
N VAL A 150 9.22 17.31 -6.69
CA VAL A 150 8.33 17.88 -7.73
C VAL A 150 7.23 18.78 -7.16
N SER A 151 7.11 18.88 -5.84
CA SER A 151 6.12 19.73 -5.19
C SER A 151 6.56 21.20 -5.14
N PRO A 152 5.64 22.15 -4.90
CA PRO A 152 6.00 23.55 -4.63
C PRO A 152 6.73 23.76 -3.29
N GLN A 153 6.94 22.71 -2.48
CA GLN A 153 7.55 22.83 -1.17
C GLN A 153 9.03 23.20 -1.28
N TYR A 154 9.44 24.27 -0.59
CA TYR A 154 10.85 24.68 -0.58
C TYR A 154 11.72 23.68 0.19
N LEU A 155 12.73 23.14 -0.49
CA LEU A 155 13.79 22.33 0.10
C LEU A 155 15.01 23.19 0.41
N SER A 156 15.18 23.55 1.68
CA SER A 156 16.36 24.27 2.14
C SER A 156 17.63 23.42 1.97
N PRO A 157 18.83 24.05 1.92
CA PRO A 157 20.10 23.34 1.93
C PRO A 157 20.23 22.35 3.10
N ASP A 158 19.64 22.65 4.26
CA ASP A 158 19.70 21.77 5.43
C ASP A 158 18.81 20.54 5.28
N HIS A 159 17.62 20.66 4.66
CA HIS A 159 16.81 19.50 4.29
C HIS A 159 17.60 18.56 3.36
N ILE A 160 18.29 19.12 2.37
CA ILE A 160 19.10 18.35 1.41
C ILE A 160 20.23 17.61 2.14
N LYS A 161 20.96 18.28 3.04
CA LYS A 161 22.03 17.65 3.84
C LYS A 161 21.48 16.49 4.68
N VAL A 162 20.33 16.69 5.34
CA VAL A 162 19.70 15.68 6.19
C VAL A 162 19.24 14.47 5.38
N PHE A 163 18.63 14.67 4.20
CA PHE A 163 18.26 13.55 3.33
C PHE A 163 19.48 12.81 2.78
N LEU A 164 20.49 13.53 2.28
CA LEU A 164 21.71 12.92 1.77
C LEU A 164 22.43 12.10 2.85
N TYR A 165 22.54 12.63 4.06
CA TYR A 165 23.11 11.92 5.20
C TYR A 165 22.37 10.60 5.48
N GLN A 166 21.04 10.63 5.53
CA GLN A 166 20.23 9.44 5.81
C GLN A 166 20.32 8.40 4.70
N ILE A 167 20.32 8.81 3.43
CA ILE A 167 20.55 7.92 2.28
C ILE A 167 21.91 7.22 2.43
N MET A 168 22.98 7.98 2.68
CA MET A 168 24.32 7.44 2.83
C MET A 168 24.44 6.51 4.06
N ARG A 169 23.74 6.82 5.15
CA ARG A 169 23.69 5.98 6.35
C ARG A 169 22.99 4.64 6.07
N GLY A 170 21.85 4.66 5.37
CA GLY A 170 21.14 3.45 4.92
C GLY A 170 21.98 2.60 3.95
N LEU A 171 22.63 3.24 2.97
CA LEU A 171 23.51 2.55 2.02
C LEU A 171 24.72 1.92 2.71
N LYS A 172 25.35 2.60 3.67
CA LYS A 172 26.44 2.03 4.47
C LYS A 172 26.00 0.73 5.17
N TYR A 173 24.81 0.73 5.77
CA TYR A 173 24.24 -0.47 6.39
C TYR A 173 24.05 -1.60 5.37
N LEU A 174 23.39 -1.34 4.24
CA LEU A 174 23.18 -2.34 3.18
C LEU A 174 24.51 -2.91 2.65
N HIS A 175 25.48 -2.04 2.38
CA HIS A 175 26.79 -2.44 1.85
C HIS A 175 27.59 -3.26 2.87
N SER A 176 27.46 -2.97 4.17
CA SER A 176 28.08 -3.79 5.23
C SER A 176 27.53 -5.24 5.23
N ALA A 177 26.29 -5.43 4.81
CA ALA A 177 25.66 -6.73 4.61
C ALA A 177 25.88 -7.33 3.21
N ARG A 178 26.80 -6.75 2.41
CA ARG A 178 27.08 -7.16 1.02
C ARG A 178 25.87 -7.09 0.08
N ILE A 179 24.92 -6.19 0.37
CA ILE A 179 23.71 -6.00 -0.44
C ILE A 179 23.82 -4.70 -1.22
N LEU A 180 23.62 -4.79 -2.54
CA LEU A 180 23.47 -3.64 -3.42
C LEU A 180 21.99 -3.44 -3.73
N HIS A 181 21.46 -2.25 -3.45
CA HIS A 181 20.05 -1.93 -3.74
C HIS A 181 19.76 -1.94 -5.25
N ARG A 182 20.67 -1.41 -6.07
CA ARG A 182 20.64 -1.34 -7.55
C ARG A 182 19.50 -0.53 -8.20
N ASP A 183 18.48 -0.12 -7.45
CA ASP A 183 17.38 0.73 -7.94
C ASP A 183 17.17 1.96 -7.03
N ILE A 184 18.26 2.63 -6.62
CA ILE A 184 18.15 3.85 -5.82
C ILE A 184 17.67 4.98 -6.73
N LYS A 185 16.48 5.52 -6.42
CA LYS A 185 15.84 6.64 -7.10
C LYS A 185 14.88 7.35 -6.14
N PRO A 186 14.51 8.63 -6.36
CA PRO A 186 13.69 9.38 -5.41
C PRO A 186 12.36 8.73 -5.03
N GLY A 187 11.72 7.96 -5.93
CA GLY A 187 10.47 7.26 -5.64
C GLY A 187 10.61 6.02 -4.73
N ASN A 188 11.84 5.53 -4.52
CA ASN A 188 12.15 4.43 -3.60
C ASN A 188 12.73 4.94 -2.26
N LEU A 189 12.76 6.26 -2.04
CA LEU A 189 13.23 6.89 -0.81
C LEU A 189 12.01 7.49 -0.11
N LEU A 190 11.50 6.79 0.89
CA LEU A 190 10.27 7.14 1.58
C LEU A 190 10.56 8.12 2.72
N VAL A 191 9.67 9.08 2.96
CA VAL A 191 9.90 10.20 3.88
C VAL A 191 8.67 10.46 4.75
N ASN A 192 8.89 10.76 6.03
CA ASN A 192 7.84 11.21 6.95
C ASN A 192 7.87 12.73 7.22
N SER A 193 6.87 13.24 7.95
CA SER A 193 6.76 14.67 8.30
C SER A 193 7.92 15.20 9.14
N ASN A 194 8.66 14.32 9.81
CA ASN A 194 9.80 14.68 10.65
C ASN A 194 11.13 14.60 9.87
N CYS A 195 11.07 14.57 8.53
CA CYS A 195 12.22 14.42 7.64
C CYS A 195 13.04 13.14 7.85
N ILE A 196 12.45 12.09 8.44
CA ILE A 196 13.08 10.77 8.49
C ILE A 196 12.90 10.09 7.14
N LEU A 197 14.00 9.57 6.60
CA LEU A 197 14.08 8.92 5.30
C LEU A 197 14.43 7.44 5.45
N LYS A 198 13.75 6.59 4.67
CA LYS A 198 13.93 5.13 4.61
C LYS A 198 13.96 4.59 3.19
#